data_AF-A0A1X6Y648-F1
#
_entry.id   AF-A0A1X6Y648-F1
#
_cell.length_a   1.000
_cell.length_b   1.000
_cell.length_c   1.000
_cell.angle_alpha   90.00
_cell.angle_beta   90.00
_cell.angle_gamma   90.00
#
_symmetry.space_group_name_H-M   'P 1'
#
loop_
_entity.id
_entity.type
_entity.pdbx_description
1 polymer ?
#
loop_
_entity_poly.entity_id
_entity_poly.type
_entity_poly.pdbx_seq_one_letter_code
_entity_poly.pdbx_strand_id
1 'polypeptide(L)'
;MTKQSLRFNDAAMTVLFFLSFFVASMLAATAYLQSDSSWWTGLTGALVLIVLGFLGVFLVPEIEVTGYTSPVVFLVIGVWWCAGIIGLGSASALVLRRFRSAGQVAGIVFLGGWILTFLWFLT
;
A
#
# COMPACT_ATOMS: atom_id res chain seq x y z
N MET A 1 25.21 -11.74 -23.30
CA MET A 1 23.99 -10.98 -22.96
C MET A 1 23.36 -10.43 -24.22
N THR A 2 22.18 -10.92 -24.60
CA THR A 2 21.45 -10.51 -25.81
C THR A 2 20.61 -9.26 -25.51
N LYS A 3 20.52 -8.31 -26.45
CA LYS A 3 19.78 -7.03 -26.29
C LYS A 3 18.35 -7.17 -25.73
N GLN A 4 17.73 -8.33 -25.92
CA GLN A 4 16.40 -8.67 -25.41
C GLN A 4 16.38 -8.83 -23.88
N SER A 5 17.45 -9.37 -23.27
CA SER A 5 17.59 -9.45 -21.81
C SER A 5 17.75 -8.08 -21.14
N LEU A 6 18.41 -7.14 -21.81
CA LEU A 6 18.56 -5.76 -21.35
C LEU A 6 17.21 -5.01 -21.34
N ARG A 7 16.44 -5.08 -22.44
CA ARG A 7 15.13 -4.43 -22.52
C ARG A 7 14.10 -4.95 -21.52
N PHE A 8 14.17 -6.24 -21.17
CA PHE A 8 13.28 -6.83 -20.18
C PHE A 8 13.59 -6.31 -18.76
N ASN A 9 14.87 -6.13 -18.44
CA ASN A 9 15.30 -5.52 -17.18
C ASN A 9 14.90 -4.05 -17.09
N ASP A 10 15.02 -3.29 -18.19
CA ASP A 10 14.63 -1.87 -18.22
C ASP A 10 13.11 -1.69 -17.98
N ALA A 11 12.29 -2.55 -18.59
CA ALA A 11 10.85 -2.55 -18.39
C ALA A 11 10.46 -2.94 -16.95
N ALA A 12 11.10 -3.96 -16.39
CA ALA A 12 10.88 -4.39 -15.00
C ALA A 12 11.21 -3.26 -14.01
N MET A 13 12.37 -2.61 -14.16
CA MET A 13 12.78 -1.50 -13.31
C MET A 13 11.81 -0.31 -13.38
N THR A 14 11.30 -0.02 -14.58
CA THR A 14 10.31 1.02 -14.78
C THR A 14 9.00 0.72 -14.03
N VAL A 15 8.51 -0.52 -14.12
CA VAL A 15 7.29 -0.94 -13.41
C VAL A 15 7.46 -0.86 -11.89
N LEU A 16 8.59 -1.33 -11.35
CA LEU A 16 8.88 -1.28 -9.91
C LEU A 16 8.99 0.16 -9.40
N PHE A 17 9.56 1.06 -10.21
CA PHE A 17 9.62 2.49 -9.90
C PHE A 17 8.23 3.11 -9.79
N PHE A 18 7.34 2.86 -10.76
CA PHE A 18 5.97 3.38 -10.72
C PHE A 18 5.14 2.78 -9.58
N LEU A 19 5.33 1.48 -9.30
CA LEU A 19 4.62 0.80 -8.22
C LEU A 19 5.04 1.35 -6.85
N SER A 20 6.34 1.53 -6.60
CA SER A 20 6.84 2.14 -5.35
C SER A 20 6.36 3.59 -5.20
N PHE A 21 6.41 4.38 -6.27
CA PHE A 21 5.89 5.75 -6.27
C PHE A 21 4.38 5.80 -5.96
N PHE A 22 3.60 4.89 -6.54
CA PHE A 22 2.17 4.77 -6.27
C PHE A 22 1.88 4.44 -4.80
N VAL A 23 2.57 3.44 -4.24
CA VAL A 23 2.40 3.06 -2.81
C VAL A 23 2.79 4.23 -1.89
N ALA A 24 3.90 4.89 -2.16
CA ALA A 24 4.33 6.07 -1.41
C ALA A 24 3.34 7.23 -1.49
N SER A 25 2.72 7.45 -2.66
CA SER A 25 1.70 8.48 -2.86
C SER A 25 0.45 8.19 -2.04
N MET A 26 0.00 6.92 -2.01
CA MET A 26 -1.15 6.50 -1.20
C MET A 26 -0.88 6.61 0.30
N LEU A 27 0.34 6.25 0.74
CA LEU A 27 0.79 6.44 2.12
C LEU A 27 0.75 7.92 2.52
N ALA A 28 1.31 8.79 1.68
CA ALA A 28 1.36 10.22 1.91
C ALA A 28 -0.03 10.87 1.92
N ALA A 29 -0.89 10.50 0.98
CA ALA A 29 -2.28 10.97 0.93
C ALA A 29 -3.05 10.57 2.19
N THR A 30 -2.91 9.31 2.62
CA THR A 30 -3.51 8.84 3.87
C THR A 30 -2.98 9.62 5.07
N ALA A 31 -1.66 9.80 5.15
CA ALA A 31 -1.04 10.54 6.25
C ALA A 31 -1.49 12.01 6.31
N TYR A 32 -1.62 12.65 5.14
CA TYR A 32 -2.14 14.01 5.02
C TYR A 32 -3.59 14.09 5.54
N LEU A 33 -4.48 13.24 5.05
CA LEU A 33 -5.88 13.20 5.49
C LEU A 33 -6.00 12.88 6.99
N GLN A 34 -5.15 11.99 7.50
CA GLN A 34 -5.15 11.63 8.91
C GLN A 34 -4.68 12.78 9.80
N SER A 35 -3.81 13.66 9.31
CA SER A 35 -3.24 14.75 10.11
C SER A 35 -4.27 15.79 10.58
N ASP A 36 -5.29 16.07 9.77
CA ASP A 36 -6.40 16.99 10.09
C ASP A 36 -7.63 16.28 10.69
N SER A 37 -7.71 14.95 10.56
CA SER A 37 -8.85 14.18 11.04
C SER A 37 -8.74 13.77 12.51
N SER A 38 -9.80 13.12 13.02
CA SER A 38 -9.78 12.53 14.34
C SER A 38 -8.71 11.45 14.47
N TRP A 39 -8.22 11.21 15.69
CA TRP A 39 -7.12 10.26 15.88
C TRP A 39 -7.50 8.81 15.51
N TRP A 40 -8.79 8.50 15.51
CA TRP A 40 -9.31 7.15 15.27
C TRP A 40 -9.68 6.87 13.80
N THR A 41 -9.95 7.88 12.97
CA THR A 41 -10.52 7.69 11.62
C THR A 41 -9.68 6.79 10.72
N GLY A 42 -8.38 7.07 10.61
CA GLY A 42 -7.46 6.26 9.82
C GLY A 42 -7.25 4.85 10.37
N LEU A 43 -7.22 4.70 11.71
CA LEU A 43 -7.14 3.40 12.35
C LEU A 43 -8.41 2.57 12.09
N THR A 44 -9.59 3.18 12.18
CA THR A 44 -10.86 2.51 11.90
C THR A 44 -10.99 2.14 10.43
N GLY A 45 -10.53 2.99 9.51
CA GLY A 45 -10.46 2.65 8.08
C GLY A 45 -9.60 1.41 7.82
N ALA A 46 -8.42 1.34 8.43
CA ALA A 46 -7.55 0.16 8.34
C ALA A 46 -8.22 -1.10 8.95
N LEU A 47 -8.85 -0.96 10.12
CA LEU A 47 -9.55 -2.08 10.77
C LEU A 47 -10.73 -2.60 9.95
N VAL A 48 -11.54 -1.71 9.37
CA VAL A 48 -12.64 -2.09 8.48
C VAL A 48 -12.12 -2.88 7.28
N LEU A 49 -11.02 -2.45 6.66
CA LEU A 49 -10.42 -3.18 5.55
C LEU A 49 -9.85 -4.54 5.97
N ILE A 50 -9.23 -4.64 7.15
CA ILE A 50 -8.78 -5.94 7.69
C ILE A 50 -9.97 -6.88 7.85
N VAL A 51 -11.07 -6.41 8.46
CA VAL A 51 -12.29 -7.20 8.66
C VAL A 51 -12.89 -7.62 7.32
N LEU A 52 -12.99 -6.70 6.35
CA LEU A 52 -13.50 -7.01 5.01
C LEU A 52 -12.62 -8.03 4.29
N GLY A 53 -11.30 -7.92 4.38
CA GLY A 53 -10.39 -8.90 3.79
C GLY A 53 -10.52 -10.26 4.47
N PHE A 54 -10.65 -10.29 5.80
CA PHE A 54 -10.90 -11.53 6.54
C PHE A 54 -12.22 -12.17 6.08
N LEU A 55 -13.32 -11.42 6.06
CA LEU A 55 -14.62 -11.88 5.55
C LEU A 55 -14.51 -12.40 4.11
N GLY A 56 -13.72 -11.74 3.27
CA GLY A 56 -13.46 -12.19 1.89
C GLY A 56 -12.77 -13.55 1.83
N VAL A 57 -11.94 -13.93 2.80
CA VAL A 57 -11.37 -15.29 2.87
C VAL A 57 -12.44 -16.32 3.20
N PHE A 58 -13.36 -16.03 4.12
CA PHE A 58 -14.40 -16.99 4.57
C PHE A 58 -15.61 -17.08 3.63
N LEU A 59 -15.92 -16.00 2.92
CA LEU A 59 -17.10 -15.93 2.05
C LEU A 59 -16.83 -16.40 0.63
N VAL A 60 -15.56 -16.57 0.24
CA VAL A 60 -15.22 -17.11 -1.08
C VAL A 60 -15.38 -18.62 -1.02
N PRO A 61 -16.36 -19.21 -1.72
CA PRO A 61 -16.44 -20.65 -1.84
C PRO A 61 -15.14 -21.16 -2.46
N GLU A 62 -14.59 -22.24 -1.90
CA GLU A 62 -13.49 -22.96 -2.52
C GLU A 62 -13.96 -23.40 -3.90
N ILE A 63 -13.51 -22.72 -4.95
CA ILE A 63 -13.79 -23.14 -6.32
C ILE A 63 -12.92 -24.35 -6.56
N GLU A 64 -13.47 -25.51 -6.22
CA GLU A 64 -12.91 -26.81 -6.50
C GLU A 64 -12.56 -26.90 -8.00
N VAL A 65 -11.26 -27.06 -8.27
CA VAL A 65 -10.69 -27.70 -9.47
C VAL A 65 -10.87 -26.96 -10.81
N THR A 66 -10.51 -25.68 -10.88
CA THR A 66 -9.93 -25.15 -12.13
C THR A 66 -8.60 -24.50 -11.78
N GLY A 67 -7.53 -24.78 -12.54
CA GLY A 67 -6.16 -24.29 -12.26
C GLY A 67 -5.96 -22.77 -12.33
N TYR A 68 -7.05 -22.00 -12.27
CA TYR A 68 -7.07 -20.54 -12.29
C TYR A 68 -7.48 -20.03 -10.90
N THR A 69 -6.63 -19.19 -10.31
CA THR A 69 -6.94 -18.50 -9.06
C THR A 69 -8.18 -17.63 -9.25
N SER A 70 -9.19 -17.79 -8.38
CA SER A 70 -10.41 -16.97 -8.43
C SER A 70 -10.06 -15.47 -8.37
N PRO A 71 -10.67 -14.61 -9.21
CA PRO A 71 -10.47 -13.16 -9.16
C PRO A 71 -10.69 -12.55 -7.77
N VAL A 72 -11.52 -13.20 -6.95
CA VAL A 72 -11.80 -12.73 -5.58
C VAL A 72 -10.57 -12.81 -4.67
N VAL A 73 -9.66 -13.76 -4.90
CA VAL A 73 -8.41 -13.87 -4.14
C VAL A 73 -7.55 -12.61 -4.34
N PHE A 74 -7.47 -12.09 -5.56
CA PHE A 74 -6.74 -10.85 -5.84
C PHE A 74 -7.39 -9.63 -5.18
N LEU A 75 -8.73 -9.61 -5.08
CA LEU A 75 -9.44 -8.56 -4.33
C LEU A 75 -9.13 -8.63 -2.84
N VAL A 76 -9.12 -9.82 -2.24
CA VAL A 76 -8.78 -10.01 -0.81
C VAL A 76 -7.36 -9.53 -0.52
N ILE A 77 -6.39 -9.92 -1.36
CA ILE A 77 -5.00 -9.47 -1.24
C ILE A 77 -4.94 -7.94 -1.38
N GLY A 78 -5.63 -7.36 -2.36
CA GLY A 78 -5.70 -5.91 -2.55
C GLY A 78 -6.28 -5.17 -1.34
N VAL A 79 -7.33 -5.72 -0.73
CA VAL A 79 -7.94 -5.15 0.48
C VAL A 79 -6.96 -5.15 1.65
N TRP A 80 -6.22 -6.24 1.87
CA TRP A 80 -5.18 -6.29 2.90
C TRP A 80 -4.03 -5.34 2.62
N TRP A 81 -3.62 -5.22 1.35
CA TRP A 81 -2.59 -4.28 0.94
C TRP A 81 -3.02 -2.83 1.23
N CYS A 82 -4.25 -2.46 0.87
CA CYS A 82 -4.84 -1.16 1.19
C CYS A 82 -4.93 -0.93 2.70
N ALA A 83 -5.30 -1.95 3.48
CA ALA A 83 -5.35 -1.86 4.93
C ALA A 83 -3.96 -1.53 5.53
N GLY A 84 -2.91 -2.18 5.03
CA GLY A 84 -1.53 -1.92 5.43
C GLY A 84 -1.10 -0.48 5.09
N ILE A 85 -1.35 -0.03 3.87
CA ILE A 85 -1.05 1.36 3.43
C ILE A 85 -1.77 2.37 4.32
N ILE A 86 -3.08 2.20 4.52
CA ILE A 86 -3.89 3.15 5.30
C ILE A 86 -3.46 3.11 6.77
N GLY A 87 -3.20 1.94 7.32
CA GLY A 87 -2.74 1.78 8.70
C GLY A 87 -1.39 2.46 8.94
N LEU A 88 -0.40 2.21 8.08
CA LEU A 88 0.94 2.80 8.19
C LEU A 88 0.94 4.31 7.93
N GLY A 89 0.19 4.79 6.93
CA GLY A 89 0.02 6.21 6.65
C GLY A 89 -0.64 6.94 7.83
N SER A 90 -1.66 6.32 8.42
CA SER A 90 -2.36 6.88 9.58
C SER A 90 -1.49 6.88 10.84
N ALA A 91 -0.77 5.79 11.12
CA ALA A 91 0.12 5.69 12.27
C ALA A 91 1.27 6.71 12.19
N SER A 92 1.91 6.83 11.03
CA SER A 92 2.97 7.82 10.82
C SER A 92 2.48 9.26 10.98
N ALA A 93 1.27 9.57 10.50
CA ALA A 93 0.65 10.87 10.74
C ALA A 93 0.36 11.13 12.21
N LEU A 94 -0.14 10.15 12.96
CA LEU A 94 -0.41 10.30 14.39
C LEU A 94 0.86 10.59 15.20
N VAL A 95 1.98 9.98 14.83
CA VAL A 95 3.28 10.21 15.46
C VAL A 95 3.81 11.61 15.11
N LEU A 96 3.68 12.03 13.85
CA LEU A 96 4.31 13.26 13.35
C LEU A 96 3.44 14.53 13.52
N ARG A 97 2.11 14.40 13.61
CA ARG A 97 1.18 15.55 13.67
C ARG A 97 1.40 16.48 14.87
N ARG A 98 2.06 16.00 15.93
CA ARG A 98 2.39 16.82 17.10
C ARG A 98 3.55 17.78 16.85
N PHE A 99 4.38 17.52 15.84
CA PHE A 99 5.65 18.21 15.65
C PHE A 99 5.76 18.95 14.30
N ARG A 100 4.88 18.63 13.34
CA ARG A 100 4.99 19.05 11.94
C ARG A 100 3.62 19.41 11.37
N SER A 101 3.60 20.31 10.38
CA SER A 101 2.38 20.63 9.64
C SER A 101 1.95 19.48 8.74
N ALA A 102 0.65 19.42 8.39
CA ALA A 102 0.08 18.38 7.53
C ALA A 102 0.89 18.13 6.24
N GLY A 103 1.28 19.21 5.55
CA GLY A 103 2.11 19.13 4.33
C GLY A 103 3.51 18.55 4.57
N GLN A 104 4.13 18.87 5.72
CA GLN A 104 5.43 18.30 6.09
C GLN A 104 5.32 16.81 6.43
N VAL A 105 4.26 16.41 7.13
CA VAL A 105 3.97 15.01 7.42
C VAL A 105 3.82 14.21 6.12
N ALA A 106 3.03 14.71 5.18
CA ALA A 106 2.84 14.06 3.87
C ALA A 106 4.17 13.91 3.12
N GLY A 107 5.00 14.95 3.08
CA GLY A 107 6.31 14.90 2.43
C GLY A 107 7.27 13.89 3.08
N ILE A 108 7.34 13.84 4.41
CA ILE A 108 8.19 12.88 5.15
C ILE A 108 7.72 11.44 4.89
N VAL A 109 6.40 11.19 4.97
CA VAL A 109 5.82 9.87 4.75
C VAL A 109 5.97 9.43 3.30
N PHE A 110 5.82 10.35 2.35
CA PHE A 110 6.07 10.09 0.94
C PHE A 110 7.52 9.66 0.71
N LEU A 111 8.49 10.48 1.12
CA LEU A 111 9.91 10.24 0.85
C LEU A 111 10.40 8.97 1.55
N GLY A 112 10.02 8.81 2.82
CA GLY A 112 10.34 7.62 3.61
C GLY A 112 9.72 6.35 3.04
N GLY A 113 8.43 6.40 2.69
CA GLY A 113 7.72 5.27 2.09
C GLY A 113 8.26 4.91 0.71
N TRP A 114 8.60 5.91 -0.10
CA TRP A 114 9.14 5.69 -1.44
C TRP A 114 10.52 5.06 -1.41
N ILE A 115 11.45 5.59 -0.61
CA ILE A 115 12.79 5.00 -0.47
C ILE A 115 12.70 3.58 0.05
N LEU A 116 11.89 3.33 1.09
CA LEU A 116 11.74 2.01 1.68
C LEU A 116 11.17 0.99 0.67
N THR A 117 10.10 1.34 -0.03
CA THR A 117 9.46 0.44 -1.00
C THR A 117 10.30 0.23 -2.25
N PHE A 118 10.99 1.27 -2.72
CA PHE A 118 11.88 1.15 -3.86
C PHE A 118 13.08 0.24 -3.55
N LEU A 119 13.73 0.43 -2.39
CA LEU A 119 14.84 -0.43 -1.95
C LEU A 119 14.39 -1.88 -1.74
N TRP A 120 13.20 -2.08 -1.16
CA TRP A 120 12.63 -3.41 -1.00
C TRP A 120 12.43 -4.13 -2.34
N PHE A 121 11.95 -3.43 -3.37
CA PHE A 121 11.77 -4.01 -4.70
C PHE A 121 13.07 -4.28 -5.47
N LEU A 122 14.19 -3.68 -5.04
CA LEU A 122 15.51 -3.93 -5.62
C LEU A 122 16.24 -5.13 -4.98
N THR A 123 15.71 -5.68 -3.88
CA THR A 123 16.31 -6.80 -3.14
C THR A 123 15.76 -8.14 -3.63
#